data_AF-A0A150AJC1-F1
#
_entry.id   AF-A0A150AJC1-F1
#
_cell.length_a   1.000
_cell.length_b   1.000
_cell.length_c   1.000
_cell.angle_alpha   90.00
_cell.angle_beta   90.00
_cell.angle_gamma   90.00
#
_symmetry.space_group_name_H-M   'P 1'
#
loop_
_entity.id
_entity.type
_entity.pdbx_description
1 polymer ?
#
loop_
_entity_poly.entity_id
_entity_poly.type
_entity_poly.pdbx_seq_one_letter_code
_entity_poly.pdbx_strand_id
1 'polypeptide(L)'
;MREILVEKIITPESTLIDFLIYDRQKKTLQVTYKRGKHAGKSKVYRNFPADSFDMIITAPSKGKSLLRELKRYKQEEKSFFSFFKNIFSSGDKIPY
;
A
#
# COMPACT_ATOMS: atom_id res chain seq x y z
N MET A 1 -27.04 5.33 -7.81
CA MET A 1 -26.41 3.99 -7.79
C MET A 1 -25.09 4.12 -7.03
N ARG A 2 -24.86 3.35 -5.96
CA ARG A 2 -23.57 3.34 -5.25
C ARG A 2 -22.66 2.36 -5.98
N GLU A 3 -21.70 2.84 -6.75
CA GLU A 3 -20.66 2.00 -7.31
C GLU A 3 -19.78 1.48 -6.18
N ILE A 4 -19.87 0.18 -5.90
CA ILE A 4 -18.99 -0.49 -4.95
C ILE A 4 -17.74 -0.91 -5.74
N LEU A 5 -16.76 -0.01 -5.83
CA LEU A 5 -15.47 -0.23 -6.51
C LEU A 5 -14.46 -0.95 -5.60
N VAL A 6 -14.92 -2.01 -4.93
CA VAL A 6 -14.09 -2.83 -4.06
C VAL A 6 -13.76 -4.13 -4.78
N GLU A 7 -12.49 -4.32 -5.09
CA GLU A 7 -11.97 -5.51 -5.76
C GLU A 7 -11.37 -6.45 -4.73
N LYS A 8 -11.95 -7.64 -4.57
CA LYS A 8 -11.40 -8.72 -3.73
C LYS A 8 -10.79 -9.79 -4.62
N ILE A 9 -9.51 -10.07 -4.42
CA ILE A 9 -8.76 -11.07 -5.17
C ILE A 9 -8.24 -12.11 -4.20
N ILE A 10 -8.70 -13.35 -4.39
CA ILE A 10 -8.21 -14.50 -3.66
C ILE A 10 -7.02 -15.07 -4.43
N THR A 11 -5.93 -15.34 -3.72
CA THR A 11 -4.68 -15.77 -4.34
C THR A 11 -4.25 -17.13 -3.79
N PRO A 12 -4.98 -18.22 -4.08
CA PRO A 12 -4.75 -19.52 -3.45
C PRO A 12 -3.35 -20.09 -3.79
N GLU A 13 -2.83 -19.77 -4.97
CA GLU A 13 -1.50 -20.17 -5.43
C GLU A 13 -0.35 -19.39 -4.77
N SER A 14 -0.65 -18.26 -4.13
CA SER A 14 0.37 -17.44 -3.47
C SER A 14 0.77 -18.06 -2.14
N THR A 15 2.07 -18.31 -1.96
CA THR A 15 2.61 -18.85 -0.71
C THR A 15 2.60 -17.82 0.43
N LEU A 16 2.55 -16.53 0.09
CA LEU A 16 2.69 -15.41 1.04
C LEU A 16 1.35 -14.72 1.36
N ILE A 17 0.45 -14.63 0.38
CA ILE A 17 -0.78 -13.83 0.44
C ILE A 17 -1.98 -14.76 0.35
N ASP A 18 -2.97 -14.54 1.21
CA ASP A 18 -4.22 -15.30 1.17
C ASP A 18 -5.23 -14.60 0.24
N PHE A 19 -5.51 -13.31 0.54
CA PHE A 19 -6.31 -12.45 -0.31
C PHE A 19 -5.90 -10.99 -0.21
N LEU A 20 -6.25 -10.25 -1.26
CA LEU A 20 -6.07 -8.82 -1.43
C LEU A 20 -7.46 -8.20 -1.58
N ILE A 21 -7.68 -7.06 -0.94
CA ILE A 21 -8.89 -6.25 -1.14
C ILE A 21 -8.42 -4.83 -1.44
N TYR A 22 -8.81 -4.30 -2.59
CA TYR A 22 -8.53 -2.91 -2.95
C TYR A 22 -9.83 -2.14 -3.10
N ASP A 23 -9.89 -1.00 -2.41
CA ASP A 23 -10.98 -0.03 -2.54
C ASP A 23 -10.44 1.15 -3.38
N ARG A 24 -10.93 1.28 -4.62
CA ARG A 24 -10.48 2.34 -5.55
C ARG A 24 -10.89 3.72 -5.06
N GLN A 25 -12.03 3.85 -4.37
CA GLN A 25 -12.51 5.15 -3.89
C GLN A 25 -11.67 5.66 -2.73
N LYS A 26 -11.37 4.79 -1.77
CA LYS A 26 -10.57 5.14 -0.60
C LYS A 26 -9.07 5.06 -0.85
N LYS A 27 -8.66 4.52 -2.00
CA LYS A 27 -7.27 4.18 -2.32
C LYS A 27 -6.66 3.35 -1.19
N THR A 28 -7.41 2.37 -0.69
CA THR A 28 -6.95 1.51 0.41
C THR A 28 -6.74 0.09 -0.07
N LEU A 29 -5.54 -0.43 0.16
CA LEU A 29 -5.20 -1.82 -0.06
C LEU A 29 -5.17 -2.56 1.27
N GLN A 30 -6.01 -3.57 1.42
CA GLN A 30 -5.96 -4.53 2.51
C GLN A 30 -5.34 -5.83 2.03
N VAL A 31 -4.31 -6.29 2.74
CA VAL A 31 -3.59 -7.52 2.46
C VAL A 31 -3.72 -8.45 3.65
N THR A 32 -4.14 -9.68 3.42
CA THR A 32 -4.11 -10.74 4.44
C THR A 32 -2.99 -11.71 4.11
N TYR A 33 -2.05 -11.84 5.05
CA TYR A 33 -0.85 -12.66 4.84
C TYR A 33 -1.06 -14.07 5.36
N LYS A 34 -0.63 -15.06 4.57
CA LYS A 34 -0.66 -16.48 4.93
C LYS A 34 0.57 -16.90 5.74
N ARG A 35 1.73 -16.27 5.48
CA ARG A 35 3.03 -16.60 6.09
C ARG A 35 3.84 -15.35 6.44
N GLY A 36 4.82 -15.50 7.33
CA GLY A 36 5.75 -14.44 7.76
C GLY A 36 5.33 -13.73 9.05
N LYS A 37 5.98 -12.58 9.35
CA LYS A 37 5.77 -11.79 10.58
C LYS A 37 4.30 -11.36 10.80
N HIS A 38 3.54 -11.28 9.71
CA HIS A 38 2.14 -10.86 9.73
C HIS A 38 1.17 -11.99 9.35
N ALA A 39 1.60 -13.25 9.43
CA ALA A 39 0.73 -14.41 9.16
C ALA A 39 -0.58 -14.34 9.96
N GLY A 40 -1.70 -14.59 9.29
CA GLY A 40 -3.05 -14.51 9.86
C GLY A 40 -3.56 -13.10 10.15
N LYS A 41 -2.76 -12.06 9.89
CA LYS A 41 -3.14 -10.66 10.11
C LYS A 41 -3.47 -9.97 8.80
N SER A 42 -4.50 -9.14 8.85
CA SER A 42 -4.85 -8.20 7.78
C SER A 42 -4.14 -6.87 8.02
N LYS A 43 -3.43 -6.38 7.02
CA LYS A 43 -2.72 -5.11 7.04
C LYS A 43 -3.36 -4.18 6.02
N VAL A 44 -3.72 -2.98 6.46
CA VAL A 44 -4.32 -1.95 5.60
C VAL A 44 -3.26 -0.90 5.28
N TYR A 45 -3.12 -0.61 4.00
CA TYR A 45 -2.28 0.45 3.43
C TYR A 45 -3.21 1.52 2.87
N ARG A 46 -3.08 2.75 3.36
CA ARG A 46 -3.86 3.92 2.90
C ARG A 46 -3.11 4.60 1.76
N ASN A 47 -3.82 5.37 0.92
CA ASN A 47 -3.24 6.08 -0.22
C ASN A 47 -2.43 5.19 -1.19
N PHE A 48 -2.84 3.92 -1.35
CA PHE A 48 -2.19 3.00 -2.26
C PHE A 48 -2.61 3.26 -3.72
N PRO A 49 -1.67 3.44 -4.67
CA PRO A 49 -2.00 3.76 -6.06
C PRO A 49 -2.75 2.62 -6.75
N ALA A 50 -3.72 2.98 -7.59
CA ALA A 50 -4.48 2.00 -8.38
C ALA A 50 -3.56 1.29 -9.39
N ASP A 51 -2.66 2.03 -10.05
CA ASP A 51 -1.70 1.46 -11.00
C ASP A 51 -0.79 0.41 -10.35
N SER A 52 -0.33 0.66 -9.12
CA SER A 52 0.45 -0.32 -8.36
C SER A 52 -0.37 -1.56 -8.01
N PHE A 53 -1.67 -1.41 -7.77
CA PHE A 53 -2.56 -2.56 -7.56
C PHE A 53 -2.73 -3.36 -8.85
N ASP A 54 -3.00 -2.67 -9.96
CA ASP A 54 -3.12 -3.29 -11.28
C ASP A 54 -1.84 -4.05 -11.68
N MET A 55 -0.66 -3.55 -11.30
CA MET A 55 0.61 -4.27 -11.47
C MET A 55 0.74 -5.51 -10.59
N ILE A 56 0.14 -5.53 -9.39
CA ILE A 56 0.18 -6.70 -8.51
C ILE A 56 -0.70 -7.82 -9.05
N ILE A 57 -1.86 -7.46 -9.59
CA ILE A 57 -2.86 -8.44 -10.05
C ILE A 57 -2.49 -9.06 -11.39
N THR A 58 -1.82 -8.30 -12.27
CA THR A 58 -1.33 -8.75 -13.58
C THR A 58 -0.01 -9.52 -13.48
N ALA A 59 0.71 -9.42 -12.36
CA ALA A 59 1.99 -10.09 -12.19
C ALA A 59 1.86 -11.61 -12.00
N PRO A 60 2.80 -12.40 -12.55
CA PRO A 60 2.79 -13.87 -12.41
C PRO A 60 3.03 -14.32 -10.97
N SER A 61 3.77 -13.54 -10.17
CA SER A 61 3.99 -13.80 -8.76
C SER A 61 3.49 -12.62 -7.93
N LYS A 62 2.22 -12.70 -7.51
CA LYS A 62 1.51 -11.68 -6.72
C LYS A 62 2.26 -11.31 -5.43
N GLY A 63 2.84 -12.29 -4.73
CA GLY A 63 3.64 -12.08 -3.52
C GLY A 63 4.86 -11.18 -3.74
N LYS A 64 5.69 -11.53 -4.72
CA LYS A 64 6.90 -10.75 -5.08
C LYS A 64 6.55 -9.36 -5.59
N SER A 65 5.51 -9.24 -6.42
CA SER A 65 5.04 -7.95 -6.95
C SER A 65 4.57 -7.03 -5.82
N LEU A 66 3.74 -7.55 -4.90
CA LEU A 66 3.30 -6.81 -3.72
C LEU A 66 4.48 -6.27 -2.90
N LEU A 67 5.47 -7.10 -2.58
CA LEU A 67 6.62 -6.67 -1.78
C LEU A 67 7.41 -5.56 -2.48
N ARG A 68 7.55 -5.62 -3.80
CA ARG A 68 8.23 -4.61 -4.61
C ARG A 68 7.46 -3.28 -4.58
N GLU A 69 6.16 -3.32 -4.83
CA GLU A 69 5.32 -2.12 -4.81
C GLU A 69 5.21 -1.51 -3.40
N LEU A 70 5.10 -2.33 -2.36
CA LEU A 70 5.13 -1.85 -0.97
C LEU A 70 6.44 -1.17 -0.60
N LYS A 71 7.58 -1.66 -1.12
CA LYS A 71 8.88 -1.02 -0.91
C LYS A 71 8.92 0.36 -1.57
N ARG A 72 8.42 0.46 -2.82
CA ARG A 72 8.30 1.72 -3.56
C ARG A 72 7.37 2.70 -2.85
N TYR A 73 6.18 2.25 -2.47
CA TYR A 73 5.20 3.02 -1.71
C TYR A 73 5.82 3.63 -0.43
N LYS A 74 6.57 2.83 0.34
CA LYS A 74 7.21 3.31 1.58
C LYS A 74 8.31 4.35 1.32
N GLN A 75 8.99 4.27 0.17
CA GLN A 75 10.02 5.23 -0.22
C GLN A 75 9.41 6.57 -0.63
N GLU A 76 8.30 6.53 -1.36
CA GLU A 76 7.53 7.72 -1.74
C GLU A 76 6.96 8.39 -0.49
N GLU A 77 6.32 7.63 0.41
CA GLU A 77 5.77 8.14 1.68
C GLU A 77 6.84 8.85 2.52
N LYS A 78 8.02 8.24 2.69
CA LYS A 78 9.16 8.88 3.39
C LYS A 78 9.63 10.18 2.72
N SER A 79 9.63 10.23 1.40
CA SER A 79 10.07 11.42 0.65
C SER A 79 9.08 12.56 0.84
N PHE A 80 7.77 12.28 0.78
CA PHE A 80 6.73 13.26 1.09
C PHE A 80 6.84 13.77 2.53
N PHE A 81 6.93 12.89 3.53
CA PHE A 81 7.07 13.31 4.93
C PHE A 81 8.37 14.09 5.19
N SER A 82 9.48 13.72 4.55
CA SER A 82 10.74 14.48 4.68
C SER A 82 10.64 15.86 4.07
N PHE A 83 9.96 15.99 2.92
CA PHE A 83 9.72 17.27 2.26
C PHE A 83 8.83 18.18 3.12
N PHE A 84 7.70 17.66 3.64
CA PHE A 84 6.83 18.42 4.53
C PHE A 84 7.51 18.78 5.85
N LYS A 85 8.30 17.88 6.45
CA LYS A 85 9.04 18.19 7.68
C LYS A 85 10.00 19.36 7.47
N ASN A 86 10.70 19.41 6.35
CA ASN A 86 11.61 20.52 6.05
C ASN A 86 10.87 21.84 5.83
N ILE A 87 9.66 21.81 5.26
CA ILE A 87 8.84 23.02 5.06
C ILE A 87 8.30 23.56 6.39
N PHE A 88 7.87 22.69 7.30
CA PHE A 88 7.33 23.10 8.60
C PHE A 88 8.38 23.37 9.68
N SER A 89 9.59 22.80 9.57
CA SER A 89 10.69 23.05 10.52
C SER A 89 11.50 24.33 10.24
N SER A 90 11.21 25.08 9.16
CA SER A 90 11.87 26.36 8.87
C SER A 90 11.21 27.58 9.53
N GLY A 91 10.40 27.39 10.59
CA GLY A 91 9.69 28.47 11.28
C GLY A 91 10.39 29.11 12.49
N ASP A 92 11.46 28.53 13.04
CA ASP A 92 12.03 28.98 14.34
C ASP A 92 13.39 29.67 14.24
N LYS A 93 13.50 30.72 13.41
CA LYS A 93 14.51 31.77 13.62
C LYS A 93 13.94 33.14 13.26
N ILE A 94 13.17 33.73 14.17
CA ILE A 94 13.00 35.18 14.23
C ILE A 94 14.12 35.67 15.17
N PRO A 95 15.19 36.32 14.66
CA PRO A 95 16.13 37.01 15.53
C PRO A 95 15.49 38.33 16.00
N TYR A 96 15.39 38.52 17.31
CA TYR A 96 15.32 39.85 17.94
C TYR A 96 16.75 40.30 18.25
#